data_AF-A0A7V8NBN8-F1
#
_entry.id   AF-A0A7V8NBN8-F1
#
_cell.length_a   1.000
_cell.length_b   1.000
_cell.length_c   1.000
_cell.angle_alpha   90.00
_cell.angle_beta   90.00
_cell.angle_gamma   90.00
#
_symmetry.space_group_name_H-M   'P 1'
#
loop_
_entity.id
_entity.type
_entity.pdbx_description
1 polymer ?
#
loop_
_entity_poly.entity_id
_entity_poly.type
_entity_poly.pdbx_seq_one_letter_code
_entity_poly.pdbx_strand_id
1 'polypeptide(L)'
;MSTAGRHPGTTRFAAPVDDALRAAGWWPGRRDIRQAEVWADALRAHTTPAGHQHAVLASAVEIWAEFGTLPIVPSGPGREVAPTSVLIDPTPALHAARTLGDLGRALETDICPLGVEGVDGRGEALLAIDTAGRVYGVDPAGDWYLGPDFDAALTTLLLGERPHRLTPADRPGTLPAPEGARPE
;
A
#
# COMPACT_ATOMS: atom_id res chain seq x y z
N MET A 1 -12.81 26.31 39.29
CA MET A 1 -13.02 26.60 37.86
C MET A 1 -11.88 25.98 37.07
N SER A 2 -12.25 25.26 36.02
CA SER A 2 -11.43 24.48 35.10
C SER A 2 -10.24 25.25 34.51
N THR A 3 -9.20 24.52 34.12
CA THR A 3 -9.01 24.13 32.70
C THR A 3 -8.11 22.91 32.64
N ALA A 4 -8.70 21.75 32.33
CA ALA A 4 -7.97 20.57 31.89
C ALA A 4 -7.39 20.86 30.50
N GLY A 5 -6.07 20.68 30.36
CA GLY A 5 -5.39 20.74 29.07
C GLY A 5 -5.93 19.63 28.16
N ARG A 6 -6.63 20.03 27.09
CA ARG A 6 -7.00 19.13 26.02
C ARG A 6 -5.72 18.75 25.28
N HIS A 7 -5.27 17.51 25.43
CA HIS A 7 -4.25 16.97 24.54
C HIS A 7 -4.85 16.97 23.12
N PRO A 8 -4.24 17.63 22.12
CA PRO A 8 -4.64 17.45 20.74
C PRO A 8 -4.40 15.97 20.40
N GLY A 9 -5.47 15.23 20.10
CA GLY A 9 -5.35 13.84 19.68
C GLY A 9 -4.47 13.77 18.44
N THR A 10 -3.39 13.01 18.50
CA THR A 10 -2.49 12.76 17.37
C THR A 10 -3.30 12.07 16.27
N THR A 11 -3.45 12.72 15.12
CA THR A 11 -4.07 12.10 13.93
C THR A 11 -3.21 10.93 13.45
N ARG A 12 -3.84 9.85 12.94
CA ARG A 12 -3.17 8.65 12.42
C ARG A 12 -2.15 8.98 11.32
N PHE A 13 -2.47 9.98 10.50
CA PHE A 13 -1.66 10.42 9.37
C PHE A 13 -1.12 11.85 9.59
N ALA A 14 0.01 12.14 8.95
CA ALA A 14 0.50 13.50 8.78
C ALA A 14 -0.51 14.34 7.98
N ALA A 15 -0.58 15.64 8.26
CA ALA A 15 -1.62 16.51 7.71
C ALA A 15 -1.78 16.42 6.17
N PRO A 16 -0.72 16.46 5.33
CA PRO A 16 -0.91 16.40 3.88
C PRO A 16 -1.47 15.05 3.38
N VAL A 17 -1.19 13.96 4.11
CA VAL A 17 -1.73 12.62 3.81
C VAL A 17 -3.20 12.53 4.27
N ASP A 18 -3.54 13.02 5.46
CA ASP A 18 -4.93 13.08 5.96
C ASP A 18 -5.80 13.92 5.02
N ASP A 19 -5.30 15.08 4.57
CA ASP A 19 -5.99 15.95 3.62
C ASP A 19 -6.26 15.25 2.27
N ALA A 20 -5.25 14.56 1.72
CA ALA A 20 -5.39 13.79 0.48
C ALA A 20 -6.42 12.65 0.61
N LEU A 21 -6.38 11.93 1.73
CA LEU A 21 -7.34 10.86 2.05
C LEU A 21 -8.76 11.43 2.17
N ARG A 22 -8.95 12.52 2.92
CA ARG A 22 -10.27 13.17 3.06
C ARG A 22 -10.80 13.70 1.74
N ALA A 23 -9.94 14.29 0.91
CA ALA A 23 -10.30 14.77 -0.43
C ALA A 23 -10.76 13.61 -1.34
N ALA A 24 -10.16 12.43 -1.19
CA ALA A 24 -10.59 11.21 -1.88
C ALA A 24 -11.90 10.60 -1.31
N GLY A 25 -12.42 11.12 -0.20
CA GLY A 25 -13.64 10.64 0.44
C GLY A 25 -13.40 9.63 1.56
N TRP A 26 -12.18 9.49 2.07
CA TRP A 26 -11.91 8.70 3.27
C TRP A 26 -12.37 9.43 4.55
N TRP A 27 -12.80 8.66 5.54
CA TRP A 27 -12.97 9.12 6.91
C TRP A 27 -12.52 8.02 7.89
N PRO A 28 -12.05 8.38 9.11
CA PRO A 28 -11.69 7.40 10.12
C PRO A 28 -12.84 6.42 10.40
N GLY A 29 -12.57 5.12 10.28
CA GLY A 29 -13.55 4.06 10.48
C GLY A 29 -14.37 3.68 9.24
N ARG A 30 -14.06 4.24 8.05
CA ARG A 30 -14.57 3.72 6.78
C ARG A 30 -14.24 2.23 6.64
N ARG A 31 -15.23 1.42 6.24
CA ARG A 31 -15.11 -0.01 5.96
C ARG A 31 -16.14 -0.44 4.91
N ASP A 32 -15.68 -0.93 3.77
CA ASP A 32 -16.46 -1.63 2.75
C ASP A 32 -16.06 -3.11 2.69
N ILE A 33 -16.55 -3.87 3.68
CA ILE A 33 -16.25 -5.29 3.82
C ILE A 33 -16.76 -6.08 2.62
N ARG A 34 -17.93 -5.71 2.07
CA ARG A 34 -18.52 -6.41 0.93
C ARG A 34 -17.62 -6.32 -0.30
N GLN A 35 -17.10 -5.13 -0.60
CA GLN A 35 -16.19 -4.96 -1.73
C GLN A 35 -14.88 -5.73 -1.52
N ALA A 36 -14.34 -5.73 -0.29
CA ALA A 36 -13.15 -6.50 0.05
C ALA A 36 -13.37 -8.01 -0.12
N GLU A 37 -14.52 -8.54 0.28
CA GLU A 37 -14.90 -9.94 0.07
C GLU A 37 -15.03 -10.29 -1.42
N VAL A 38 -15.67 -9.41 -2.21
CA VAL A 38 -15.78 -9.59 -3.67
C VAL A 38 -14.40 -9.71 -4.31
N TRP A 39 -13.45 -8.85 -3.93
CA TRP A 39 -12.09 -8.93 -4.44
C TRP A 39 -11.33 -10.16 -3.94
N ALA A 40 -11.49 -10.53 -2.67
CA ALA A 40 -10.90 -11.75 -2.12
C ALA A 40 -11.35 -13.00 -2.89
N ASP A 41 -12.65 -13.11 -3.16
CA ASP A 41 -13.22 -14.23 -3.91
C ASP A 41 -12.78 -14.21 -5.37
N ALA A 42 -12.72 -13.04 -6.01
CA ALA A 42 -12.23 -12.91 -7.38
C ALA A 42 -10.77 -13.38 -7.52
N LEU A 43 -9.89 -12.99 -6.58
CA LEU A 43 -8.49 -13.42 -6.57
C LEU A 43 -8.35 -14.92 -6.31
N ARG A 44 -9.12 -15.49 -5.36
CA ARG A 44 -9.11 -16.94 -5.06
C ARG A 44 -9.66 -17.79 -6.20
N ALA A 45 -10.69 -17.30 -6.89
CA ALA A 45 -11.28 -17.99 -8.03
C ALA A 45 -10.38 -17.95 -9.27
N HIS A 46 -9.41 -17.05 -9.31
CA HIS A 46 -8.52 -16.91 -10.46
C HIS A 46 -7.28 -17.79 -10.34
N THR A 47 -7.11 -18.66 -11.33
CA THR A 47 -5.85 -19.38 -11.57
C THR A 47 -5.31 -18.92 -12.91
N THR A 48 -4.07 -18.44 -12.93
CA THR A 48 -3.40 -18.06 -14.18
C THR A 48 -3.26 -19.27 -15.11
N PRO A 49 -3.07 -19.09 -16.43
CA PRO A 49 -2.86 -20.20 -17.36
C PRO A 49 -1.69 -21.13 -16.99
N ALA A 50 -0.68 -20.60 -16.29
CA ALA A 50 0.47 -21.37 -15.79
C ALA A 50 0.24 -22.04 -14.43
N GLY A 51 -0.97 -21.98 -13.87
CA GLY A 51 -1.34 -22.63 -12.61
C GLY A 51 -1.04 -21.83 -11.35
N HIS A 52 -0.57 -20.59 -11.45
CA HIS A 52 -0.33 -19.73 -10.28
C HIS A 52 -1.63 -19.11 -9.76
N GLN A 53 -1.71 -18.99 -8.44
CA GLN A 53 -2.80 -18.36 -7.70
C GLN A 53 -2.24 -17.28 -6.76
N HIS A 54 -3.06 -16.28 -6.43
CA HIS A 54 -2.70 -15.27 -5.43
C HIS A 54 -2.91 -15.80 -4.01
N ALA A 55 -2.00 -15.43 -3.10
CA ALA A 55 -2.29 -15.50 -1.68
C ALA A 55 -3.21 -14.32 -1.30
N VAL A 56 -4.28 -14.59 -0.55
CA VAL A 56 -5.15 -13.54 0.00
C VAL A 56 -4.86 -13.39 1.50
N LEU A 57 -4.28 -12.26 1.87
CA LEU A 57 -3.83 -11.97 3.23
C LEU A 57 -4.86 -11.13 4.00
N ALA A 58 -4.94 -11.34 5.31
CA ALA A 58 -5.86 -10.58 6.16
C ALA A 58 -5.55 -9.08 6.16
N SER A 59 -4.26 -8.70 6.15
CA SER A 59 -3.82 -7.31 6.04
C SER A 59 -4.32 -6.64 4.75
N ALA A 60 -4.26 -7.35 3.62
CA ALA A 60 -4.79 -6.86 2.36
C ALA A 60 -6.32 -6.65 2.42
N VAL A 61 -7.05 -7.59 3.00
CA VAL A 61 -8.52 -7.49 3.14
C VAL A 61 -8.92 -6.28 3.99
N GLU A 62 -8.21 -6.00 5.09
CA GLU A 62 -8.46 -4.82 5.91
C GLU A 62 -8.18 -3.51 5.15
N ILE A 63 -7.09 -3.46 4.37
CA ILE A 63 -6.75 -2.31 3.55
C ILE A 63 -7.78 -2.09 2.43
N TRP A 64 -8.20 -3.16 1.75
CA TRP A 64 -9.27 -3.09 0.76
C TRP A 64 -10.57 -2.57 1.36
N ALA A 65 -10.95 -3.05 2.54
CA ALA A 65 -12.16 -2.60 3.20
C ALA A 65 -12.05 -1.11 3.58
N GLU A 66 -10.90 -0.66 4.07
CA GLU A 66 -10.75 0.73 4.52
C GLU A 66 -10.57 1.74 3.38
N PHE A 67 -9.74 1.42 2.39
CA PHE A 67 -9.24 2.35 1.37
C PHE A 67 -9.67 2.00 -0.06
N GLY A 68 -10.29 0.83 -0.25
CA GLY A 68 -10.73 0.37 -1.56
C GLY A 68 -11.57 1.41 -2.29
N THR A 69 -11.33 1.50 -3.61
CA THR A 69 -12.01 2.37 -4.58
C THR A 69 -11.79 3.88 -4.43
N LEU A 70 -10.98 4.31 -3.47
CA LEU A 70 -10.65 5.72 -3.29
C LEU A 70 -9.54 6.15 -4.27
N PRO A 71 -9.75 7.18 -5.11
CA PRO A 71 -8.69 7.75 -5.94
C PRO A 71 -7.87 8.73 -5.11
N ILE A 72 -6.82 8.25 -4.46
CA ILE A 72 -6.01 9.06 -3.53
C ILE A 72 -4.96 9.82 -4.33
N VAL A 73 -5.06 11.15 -4.33
CA VAL A 73 -4.18 12.04 -5.11
C VAL A 73 -3.36 12.93 -4.17
N PRO A 74 -2.03 13.06 -4.39
CA PRO A 74 -1.17 13.95 -3.61
C PRO A 74 -1.67 15.41 -3.62
N SER A 75 -1.52 16.09 -2.49
CA SER A 75 -1.98 17.47 -2.29
C SER A 75 -0.90 18.54 -2.46
N GLY A 76 0.37 18.15 -2.62
CA GLY A 76 1.52 19.07 -2.65
C GLY A 76 2.72 18.55 -3.46
N PRO A 77 3.81 19.33 -3.51
CA PRO A 77 5.04 18.90 -4.17
C PRO A 77 5.72 17.77 -3.39
N GLY A 78 6.52 16.97 -4.08
CA GLY A 78 7.27 15.89 -3.46
C GLY A 78 8.52 16.35 -2.73
N ARG A 79 8.90 15.59 -1.71
CA ARG A 79 10.08 15.84 -0.86
C ARG A 79 11.38 15.51 -1.59
N GLU A 80 11.42 14.38 -2.28
CA GLU A 80 12.63 13.86 -2.92
C GLU A 80 12.41 13.41 -4.37
N VAL A 81 11.23 12.87 -4.66
CA VAL A 81 10.78 12.44 -5.98
C VAL A 81 9.37 12.97 -6.26
N ALA A 82 8.86 12.79 -7.47
CA ALA A 82 7.49 13.16 -7.78
C ALA A 82 6.50 12.36 -6.91
N PRO A 83 5.52 13.00 -6.24
CA PRO A 83 4.48 12.29 -5.52
C PRO A 83 3.64 11.43 -6.45
N THR A 84 3.20 10.30 -5.94
CA THR A 84 2.48 9.29 -6.70
C THR A 84 1.07 9.13 -6.17
N SER A 85 0.08 9.15 -7.05
CA SER A 85 -1.31 8.86 -6.70
C SER A 85 -1.53 7.36 -6.56
N VAL A 86 -2.59 6.96 -5.84
CA VAL A 86 -2.83 5.56 -5.47
C VAL A 86 -4.29 5.23 -5.67
N LEU A 87 -4.55 4.04 -6.23
CA LEU A 87 -5.86 3.42 -6.26
C LEU A 87 -5.79 2.02 -5.65
N ILE A 88 -6.53 1.81 -4.56
CA ILE A 88 -6.68 0.50 -3.94
C ILE A 88 -7.79 -0.26 -4.66
N ASP A 89 -7.36 -1.01 -5.66
CA ASP A 89 -8.14 -1.96 -6.44
C ASP A 89 -7.19 -3.09 -6.87
N PRO A 90 -7.31 -4.32 -6.34
CA PRO A 90 -6.40 -5.41 -6.67
C PRO A 90 -6.67 -6.05 -8.04
N THR A 91 -7.76 -5.67 -8.73
CA THR A 91 -8.16 -6.31 -10.00
C THR A 91 -7.14 -6.18 -11.13
N PRO A 92 -6.35 -5.09 -11.28
CA PRO A 92 -5.30 -5.02 -12.30
C PRO A 92 -4.20 -6.08 -12.09
N ALA A 93 -4.02 -6.56 -10.87
CA ALA A 93 -3.05 -7.59 -10.55
C ALA A 93 -3.58 -9.02 -10.77
N LEU A 94 -4.81 -9.22 -11.26
CA LEU A 94 -5.43 -10.55 -11.38
C LEU A 94 -4.51 -11.57 -12.07
N HIS A 95 -3.83 -11.15 -13.14
CA HIS A 95 -2.93 -12.01 -13.92
C HIS A 95 -1.46 -11.98 -13.44
N ALA A 96 -1.13 -11.19 -12.42
CA ALA A 96 0.22 -11.00 -11.91
C ALA A 96 0.65 -12.02 -10.84
N ALA A 97 -0.11 -13.09 -10.62
CA ALA A 97 0.15 -14.08 -9.56
C ALA A 97 1.57 -14.69 -9.65
N ARG A 98 2.08 -14.90 -10.87
CA ARG A 98 3.47 -15.36 -11.08
C ARG A 98 4.47 -14.33 -10.59
N THR A 99 4.32 -13.08 -11.01
CA THR A 99 5.24 -11.98 -10.67
C THR A 99 5.28 -11.76 -9.15
N LEU A 100 4.11 -11.64 -8.52
CA LEU A 100 4.03 -11.46 -7.07
C LEU A 100 4.52 -12.70 -6.30
N GLY A 101 4.28 -13.91 -6.83
CA GLY A 101 4.84 -15.14 -6.26
C GLY A 101 6.36 -15.24 -6.40
N ASP A 102 6.95 -14.71 -7.46
CA ASP A 102 8.41 -14.63 -7.63
C ASP A 102 9.05 -13.66 -6.65
N LEU A 103 8.43 -12.47 -6.46
CA LEU A 103 8.83 -11.53 -5.41
C LEU A 103 8.72 -12.15 -4.02
N GLY A 104 7.59 -12.79 -3.72
CA GLY A 104 7.37 -13.45 -2.43
C GLY A 104 8.41 -14.53 -2.14
N ARG A 105 8.79 -15.32 -3.14
CA ARG A 105 9.87 -16.31 -2.98
C ARG A 105 11.23 -15.67 -2.71
N ALA A 106 11.55 -14.56 -3.37
CA ALA A 106 12.80 -13.84 -3.15
C ALA A 106 12.85 -13.23 -1.73
N LEU A 107 11.71 -12.79 -1.21
CA LEU A 107 11.57 -12.22 0.12
C LEU A 107 11.18 -13.25 1.20
N GLU A 108 11.10 -14.53 0.85
CA GLU A 108 10.70 -15.62 1.75
C GLU A 108 9.38 -15.34 2.51
N THR A 109 8.37 -14.79 1.81
CA THR A 109 7.04 -14.47 2.35
C THR A 109 5.95 -14.64 1.29
N ASP A 110 4.70 -14.80 1.71
CA ASP A 110 3.57 -14.62 0.81
C ASP A 110 3.32 -13.14 0.53
N ILE A 111 2.85 -12.85 -0.68
CA ILE A 111 2.55 -11.50 -1.19
C ILE A 111 1.11 -11.49 -1.71
N CYS A 112 0.37 -10.43 -1.40
CA CYS A 112 -0.99 -10.18 -1.84
C CYS A 112 -1.07 -8.84 -2.56
N PRO A 113 -1.76 -8.74 -3.72
CA PRO A 113 -1.94 -7.46 -4.39
C PRO A 113 -2.81 -6.51 -3.56
N LEU A 114 -2.48 -5.22 -3.54
CA LEU A 114 -3.30 -4.18 -2.91
C LEU A 114 -4.05 -3.33 -3.93
N GLY A 115 -3.35 -2.92 -4.98
CA GLY A 115 -3.77 -1.80 -5.82
C GLY A 115 -2.77 -1.48 -6.90
N VAL A 116 -2.83 -0.25 -7.39
CA VAL A 116 -1.89 0.30 -8.35
C VAL A 116 -1.51 1.72 -7.95
N GLU A 117 -0.33 2.13 -8.37
CA GLU A 117 0.02 3.55 -8.47
C GLU A 117 -0.77 4.18 -9.62
N GLY A 118 -1.19 5.44 -9.53
CA GLY A 118 -2.07 6.09 -10.50
C GLY A 118 -3.57 5.91 -10.22
N VAL A 119 -4.38 6.91 -10.60
CA VAL A 119 -5.84 6.92 -10.36
C VAL A 119 -6.70 6.55 -11.57
N ASP A 120 -6.11 6.49 -12.77
CA ASP A 120 -6.84 6.20 -14.02
C ASP A 120 -6.72 4.73 -14.46
N GLY A 121 -6.23 3.84 -13.59
CA GLY A 121 -5.97 2.44 -13.91
C GLY A 121 -4.85 2.22 -14.95
N ARG A 122 -4.13 3.29 -15.32
CA ARG A 122 -2.92 3.27 -16.17
C ARG A 122 -1.64 3.23 -15.34
N GLY A 123 -1.74 2.66 -14.13
CA GLY A 123 -0.63 2.60 -13.21
C GLY A 123 0.59 1.91 -13.79
N GLU A 124 1.75 2.51 -13.57
CA GLU A 124 3.03 1.94 -14.01
C GLU A 124 3.52 0.84 -13.04
N ALA A 125 3.03 0.85 -11.79
CA ALA A 125 3.38 -0.10 -10.74
C ALA A 125 2.16 -0.75 -10.08
N LEU A 126 2.28 -2.05 -9.78
CA LEU A 126 1.38 -2.77 -8.88
C LEU A 126 1.81 -2.51 -7.43
N LEU A 127 0.84 -2.29 -6.55
CA LEU A 127 1.07 -2.26 -5.10
C LEU A 127 0.76 -3.63 -4.52
N ALA A 128 1.60 -4.09 -3.61
CA ALA A 128 1.44 -5.38 -2.94
C ALA A 128 1.86 -5.31 -1.47
N ILE A 129 1.34 -6.24 -0.66
CA ILE A 129 1.63 -6.36 0.77
C ILE A 129 2.05 -7.78 1.10
N ASP A 130 2.92 -7.94 2.08
CA ASP A 130 3.28 -9.25 2.60
C ASP A 130 2.60 -9.63 3.92
N THR A 131 2.93 -10.84 4.40
CA THR A 131 2.42 -11.39 5.66
C THR A 131 2.76 -10.56 6.90
N ALA A 132 3.86 -9.80 6.86
CA ALA A 132 4.28 -8.92 7.94
C ALA A 132 3.65 -7.51 7.84
N GLY A 133 2.91 -7.23 6.77
CA GLY A 133 2.28 -5.94 6.52
C GLY A 133 3.13 -4.97 5.70
N ARG A 134 4.33 -5.38 5.26
CA ARG A 134 5.24 -4.54 4.47
C ARG A 134 4.70 -4.35 3.07
N VAL A 135 4.83 -3.13 2.54
CA VAL A 135 4.25 -2.75 1.26
C VAL A 135 5.34 -2.52 0.22
N TYR A 136 5.04 -2.96 -1.00
CA TYR A 136 5.95 -2.95 -2.13
C TYR A 136 5.28 -2.37 -3.37
N GLY A 137 6.08 -1.70 -4.21
CA GLY A 137 5.72 -1.33 -5.57
C GLY A 137 6.47 -2.22 -6.57
N VAL A 138 5.78 -2.69 -7.61
CA VAL A 138 6.34 -3.59 -8.63
C VAL A 138 6.03 -3.04 -10.01
N ASP A 139 7.08 -2.65 -10.74
CA ASP A 139 6.99 -2.08 -12.08
C ASP A 139 8.03 -2.72 -13.02
N PRO A 140 8.03 -2.40 -14.33
CA PRO A 140 9.03 -2.93 -15.26
C PRO A 140 10.49 -2.52 -14.98
N ALA A 141 10.73 -1.46 -14.21
CA ALA A 141 12.07 -1.00 -13.80
C ALA A 141 12.58 -1.71 -12.53
N GLY A 142 11.70 -2.30 -11.72
CA GLY A 142 12.05 -3.21 -10.64
C GLY A 142 11.02 -3.27 -9.51
N ASP A 143 11.49 -3.80 -8.39
CA ASP A 143 10.72 -3.92 -7.15
C ASP A 143 11.21 -2.90 -6.12
N TRP A 144 10.28 -2.29 -5.40
CA TRP A 144 10.52 -1.19 -4.48
C TRP A 144 9.88 -1.51 -3.14
N TYR A 145 10.61 -1.28 -2.04
CA TYR A 145 10.06 -1.30 -0.70
C TYR A 145 9.55 0.10 -0.34
N LEU A 146 8.25 0.19 -0.06
CA LEU A 146 7.54 1.45 0.17
C LEU A 146 7.38 1.77 1.66
N GLY A 147 7.33 0.76 2.52
CA GLY A 147 7.23 0.98 3.96
C GLY A 147 6.89 -0.28 4.76
N PRO A 148 7.04 -0.21 6.09
CA PRO A 148 6.77 -1.33 7.00
C PRO A 148 5.28 -1.66 7.15
N ASP A 149 4.42 -0.72 6.83
CA ASP A 149 2.97 -0.84 6.83
C ASP A 149 2.36 0.06 5.74
N PHE A 150 1.05 -0.03 5.58
CA PHE A 150 0.32 0.73 4.58
C PHE A 150 0.30 2.24 4.83
N ASP A 151 0.36 2.69 6.08
CA ASP A 151 0.34 4.11 6.42
C ASP A 151 1.66 4.77 6.06
N ALA A 152 2.78 4.09 6.35
CA ALA A 152 4.10 4.48 5.92
C ALA A 152 4.20 4.48 4.39
N ALA A 153 3.66 3.47 3.71
CA ALA A 153 3.66 3.42 2.25
C ALA A 153 2.87 4.58 1.61
N LEU A 154 1.70 4.93 2.16
CA LEU A 154 0.95 6.12 1.73
C LEU A 154 1.77 7.39 1.95
N THR A 155 2.50 7.49 3.05
CA THR A 155 3.39 8.62 3.31
C THR A 155 4.49 8.71 2.25
N THR A 156 5.17 7.61 1.97
CA THR A 156 6.22 7.53 0.95
C THR A 156 5.71 8.00 -0.41
N LEU A 157 4.57 7.46 -0.85
CA LEU A 157 4.00 7.75 -2.17
C LEU A 157 3.45 9.18 -2.26
N LEU A 158 2.62 9.60 -1.31
CA LEU A 158 1.90 10.89 -1.39
C LEU A 158 2.78 12.08 -1.07
N LEU A 159 3.84 11.91 -0.30
CA LEU A 159 4.81 12.96 -0.02
C LEU A 159 6.02 12.92 -0.96
N GLY A 160 6.09 11.94 -1.87
CA GLY A 160 7.19 11.77 -2.80
C GLY A 160 8.53 11.58 -2.09
N GLU A 161 8.56 10.71 -1.07
CA GLU A 161 9.81 10.24 -0.46
C GLU A 161 10.42 9.15 -1.34
N ARG A 162 11.74 8.99 -1.29
CA ARG A 162 12.43 8.02 -2.15
C ARG A 162 12.24 6.60 -1.60
N PRO A 163 11.59 5.69 -2.34
CA PRO A 163 11.48 4.30 -1.91
C PRO A 163 12.82 3.56 -2.03
N HIS A 164 12.98 2.50 -1.25
CA HIS A 164 14.17 1.65 -1.30
C HIS A 164 14.06 0.66 -2.45
N ARG A 165 15.00 0.68 -3.40
CA ARG A 165 15.03 -0.30 -4.49
C ARG A 165 15.48 -1.65 -3.95
N LEU A 166 14.66 -2.68 -4.15
CA LEU A 166 15.04 -4.03 -3.75
C LEU A 166 16.13 -4.59 -4.66
N THR A 167 17.02 -5.36 -4.03
CA THR A 167 18.13 -6.06 -4.64
C THR A 167 18.20 -7.49 -4.09
N PRO A 168 18.91 -8.41 -4.76
CA PRO A 168 19.07 -9.78 -4.24
C PRO A 168 19.78 -9.89 -2.88
N ALA A 169 20.42 -8.81 -2.40
CA ALA A 169 21.05 -8.78 -1.08
C ALA A 169 20.05 -8.42 0.04
N ASP A 170 18.91 -7.83 -0.31
CA ASP A 170 17.89 -7.45 0.65
C ASP A 170 17.23 -8.70 1.22
N ARG A 171 17.08 -8.65 2.54
CA ARG A 171 16.30 -9.65 3.29
C ARG A 171 15.25 -8.94 4.10
N PRO A 172 14.12 -9.61 4.38
CA PRO A 172 13.07 -9.15 5.29
C PRO A 172 13.55 -8.36 6.52
N GLY A 173 14.56 -8.88 7.25
CA GLY A 173 15.07 -8.27 8.48
C GLY A 173 16.13 -7.17 8.28
N THR A 174 16.54 -6.90 7.04
CA THR A 174 17.58 -5.92 6.68
C THR A 174 16.98 -4.70 5.96
N LEU A 175 15.68 -4.72 5.67
CA LEU A 175 15.01 -3.59 5.04
C LEU A 175 15.12 -2.34 5.92
N PRO A 176 15.34 -1.16 5.33
CA PRO A 176 15.52 0.06 6.08
C PRO A 176 14.28 0.36 6.92
N ALA A 177 14.49 0.84 8.15
CA ALA A 177 13.40 1.37 8.96
C ALA A 177 12.75 2.57 8.25
N PRO A 178 11.45 2.85 8.44
CA PRO A 178 10.81 4.05 7.90
C PRO A 178 11.54 5.29 8.43
N GLU A 179 12.06 6.11 7.53
CA GLU A 179 12.77 7.33 7.89
C GLU A 179 11.75 8.39 8.34
N GLY A 180 11.41 8.37 9.64
CA GLY A 180 10.41 9.30 10.20
C GLY A 180 10.01 9.04 11.65
N ALA A 181 10.27 7.85 12.19
CA ALA A 181 10.06 7.56 13.62
C ALA A 181 11.29 7.92 14.46
N ARG A 182 11.73 9.19 14.45
CA ARG A 182 12.54 9.69 15.56
C ARG A 182 11.60 10.23 16.63
N PRO A 183 11.63 9.73 17.88
CA PRO A 183 10.96 10.42 18.96
C PRO A 183 11.69 11.75 19.20
N GLU A 184 10.94 12.86 19.17
CA GLU A 184 11.36 14.08 19.86
C GLU A 184 11.23 13.91 21.37
#